data_AF-A0A3G9GI61-F1
#
_entry.id   AF-A0A3G9GI61-F1
#
_cell.length_a   1.000
_cell.length_b   1.000
_cell.length_c   1.000
_cell.angle_alpha   90.00
_cell.angle_beta   90.00
_cell.angle_gamma   90.00
#
_symmetry.space_group_name_H-M   'P 1'
#
loop_
_entity.id
_entity.type
_entity.pdbx_description
1 polymer ?
#
loop_
_entity_poly.entity_id
_entity_poly.type
_entity_poly.pdbx_seq_one_letter_code
_entity_poly.pdbx_strand_id
1 'polypeptide(L)'
;MKFATFAKGLLAAVFAISALVAQASELTADQDGKIFRVSLLGTGTPVPQMARAGYSTLVEAGNQKLVFDFGRSASTRLWQLHIPLGRINAFFLTHFHSDHTVGLPDFWLTGWLQPAYGRRTSPMKLYGPTGTEALAQGLQQAYATDIATRVKDEGTPMDGVMIQAHDETAGLVYDEGGVRVYAFDNDHGVNIKPSFGYRIEYQGHVVVLSGDTRYSPEVVKQAKGVDLLVHCVSLTSDALLQSNPAYKAIFGHLSSPLDAARVLRETRPTLAVFSHIGLNGEVSVADIAKQVQANYDGPFVIGEDLMQFEIPLQAGRQGIAVWQATKP
;
A
#
# COMPACT_ATOMS: atom_id res chain seq x y z
N MET A 1 -17.29 14.86 3.96
CA MET A 1 -15.91 15.13 4.42
C MET A 1 -15.85 14.81 5.90
N LYS A 2 -14.85 14.06 6.37
CA LYS A 2 -14.63 13.82 7.80
C LYS A 2 -13.14 13.89 8.08
N PHE A 3 -12.77 14.78 8.98
CA PHE A 3 -11.38 15.08 9.34
C PHE A 3 -11.12 14.55 10.75
N ALA A 4 -10.05 13.78 10.91
CA ALA A 4 -9.48 13.47 12.20
C ALA A 4 -7.99 13.82 12.17
N THR A 5 -7.51 14.53 13.20
CA THR A 5 -6.09 14.82 13.41
C THR A 5 -5.63 14.11 14.68
N PHE A 6 -4.57 13.31 14.58
CA PHE A 6 -4.01 12.57 15.71
C PHE A 6 -2.76 13.27 16.24
N ALA A 7 -2.88 14.05 17.32
CA ALA A 7 -1.73 14.68 17.99
C ALA A 7 -1.12 13.75 19.05
N LYS A 8 0.21 13.87 19.28
CA LYS A 8 0.88 13.16 20.37
C LYS A 8 0.33 13.66 21.72
N GLY A 9 -0.44 12.82 22.42
CA GLY A 9 -0.86 13.08 23.80
C GLY A 9 -2.36 13.14 24.11
N LEU A 10 -3.25 12.72 23.20
CA LEU A 10 -4.69 12.63 23.51
C LEU A 10 -5.16 11.17 23.64
N LEU A 11 -5.96 10.91 24.69
CA LEU A 11 -6.50 9.59 25.07
C LEU A 11 -7.15 8.84 23.88
N ALA A 12 -6.95 7.52 23.88
CA ALA A 12 -7.57 6.56 22.99
C ALA A 12 -9.09 6.77 22.88
N ALA A 13 -9.54 7.19 21.70
CA ALA A 13 -10.95 7.22 21.35
C ALA A 13 -11.16 6.38 20.09
N VAL A 14 -11.95 5.32 20.23
CA VAL A 14 -12.45 4.51 19.12
C VAL A 14 -13.52 5.33 18.42
N PHE A 15 -13.17 6.03 17.34
CA PHE A 15 -14.16 6.78 16.57
C PHE A 15 -14.79 5.87 15.51
N ALA A 16 -16.03 5.45 15.75
CA ALA A 16 -16.94 5.07 14.69
C ALA A 16 -17.38 6.37 13.99
N ILE A 17 -16.84 6.59 12.80
CA ILE A 17 -16.93 7.86 12.11
C ILE A 17 -18.36 8.01 11.51
N SER A 18 -19.28 8.75 12.15
CA SER A 18 -20.67 9.00 11.68
C SER A 18 -20.78 10.11 10.62
N ALA A 19 -21.70 9.99 9.65
CA ALA A 19 -21.85 10.84 8.46
C ALA A 19 -22.44 12.23 8.75
N LEU A 20 -21.66 13.30 8.50
CA LEU A 20 -22.19 14.64 8.21
C LEU A 20 -21.61 15.15 6.88
N VAL A 21 -22.51 15.66 6.04
CA VAL A 21 -22.22 16.21 4.72
C VAL A 21 -21.88 17.69 4.89
N ALA A 22 -20.66 18.07 4.50
CA ALA A 22 -20.24 19.46 4.32
C ALA A 22 -19.71 19.61 2.89
N GLN A 23 -20.05 20.74 2.26
CA GLN A 23 -19.80 21.06 0.86
C GLN A 23 -18.30 21.03 0.51
N ALA A 24 -18.01 20.53 -0.70
CA ALA A 24 -16.67 20.29 -1.22
C ALA A 24 -15.92 21.59 -1.50
N SER A 25 -14.77 21.78 -0.86
CA SER A 25 -13.71 22.64 -1.40
C SER A 25 -12.83 21.78 -2.29
N GLU A 26 -12.58 22.24 -3.51
CA GLU A 26 -11.70 21.64 -4.51
C GLU A 26 -10.37 21.20 -3.89
N LEU A 27 -9.95 19.97 -4.20
CA LEU A 27 -8.59 19.48 -3.96
C LEU A 27 -7.65 20.35 -4.81
N THR A 28 -7.09 21.40 -4.22
CA THR A 28 -6.03 22.18 -4.84
C THR A 28 -4.88 21.23 -5.15
N ALA A 29 -4.57 21.06 -6.43
CA ALA A 29 -3.30 20.49 -6.86
C ALA A 29 -2.18 21.28 -6.19
N ASP A 30 -1.43 20.64 -5.29
CA ASP A 30 -0.33 21.28 -4.58
C ASP A 30 0.82 21.53 -5.57
N GLN A 31 1.02 22.80 -5.89
CA GLN A 31 2.06 23.30 -6.80
C GLN A 31 3.41 23.51 -6.08
N ASP A 32 3.52 23.23 -4.77
CA ASP A 32 4.68 23.67 -3.97
C ASP A 32 5.60 22.52 -3.48
N GLY A 33 5.36 21.26 -3.85
CA GLY A 33 6.21 20.14 -3.39
C GLY A 33 6.13 19.87 -1.88
N LYS A 34 5.02 20.26 -1.24
CA LYS A 34 4.79 20.20 0.21
C LYS A 34 3.89 19.04 0.63
N ILE A 35 3.73 18.02 -0.21
CA ILE A 35 2.93 16.85 0.07
C ILE A 35 3.82 15.68 0.52
N PHE A 36 3.42 15.03 1.62
CA PHE A 36 3.78 13.65 1.90
C PHE A 36 2.51 12.91 2.33
N ARG A 37 1.95 12.13 1.42
CA ARG A 37 0.64 11.50 1.56
C ARG A 37 0.69 10.03 1.22
N VAL A 38 -0.01 9.22 2.00
CA VAL A 38 -0.23 7.80 1.74
C VAL A 38 -1.70 7.57 1.48
N SER A 39 -2.04 6.91 0.37
CA SER A 39 -3.41 6.53 0.02
C SER A 39 -3.52 5.02 -0.13
N LEU A 40 -4.45 4.41 0.60
CA LEU A 40 -4.71 2.98 0.48
C LEU A 40 -5.56 2.74 -0.76
N LEU A 41 -4.96 2.29 -1.86
CA LEU A 41 -5.72 2.01 -3.08
C LEU A 41 -6.60 0.77 -2.86
N GLY A 42 -6.05 -0.26 -2.22
CA GLY A 42 -6.80 -1.42 -1.79
C GLY A 42 -6.25 -2.01 -0.49
N THR A 43 -7.15 -2.60 0.28
CA THR A 43 -6.90 -3.06 1.66
C THR A 43 -7.25 -4.53 1.89
N GLY A 44 -7.64 -5.24 0.83
CA GLY A 44 -8.10 -6.62 0.85
C GLY A 44 -6.97 -7.63 0.72
N THR A 45 -7.38 -8.87 0.39
CA THR A 45 -6.54 -10.08 0.31
C THR A 45 -6.90 -10.83 -0.99
N PRO A 46 -6.43 -12.08 -1.25
CA PRO A 46 -6.80 -12.80 -2.47
C PRO A 46 -8.30 -13.05 -2.62
N VAL A 47 -9.02 -13.18 -1.50
CA VAL A 47 -10.47 -13.42 -1.51
C VAL A 47 -11.18 -12.11 -1.89
N PRO A 48 -11.96 -12.08 -2.98
CA PRO A 48 -12.60 -10.86 -3.45
C PRO A 48 -13.64 -10.34 -2.45
N GLN A 49 -13.61 -9.05 -2.17
CA GLN A 49 -14.61 -8.38 -1.33
C GLN A 49 -15.11 -7.11 -2.03
N MET A 50 -16.41 -6.87 -1.99
CA MET A 50 -17.00 -5.66 -2.61
C MET A 50 -16.48 -4.36 -1.99
N ALA A 51 -16.18 -4.39 -0.70
CA ALA A 51 -15.72 -3.22 0.04
C ALA A 51 -14.19 -3.00 -0.05
N ARG A 52 -13.41 -4.02 -0.42
CA ARG A 52 -11.94 -4.00 -0.38
C ARG A 52 -11.35 -4.56 -1.67
N ALA A 53 -10.69 -3.70 -2.44
CA ALA A 53 -9.81 -4.06 -3.55
C ALA A 53 -8.59 -4.81 -3.03
N GLY A 54 -7.85 -5.48 -3.93
CA GLY A 54 -6.61 -6.17 -3.54
C GLY A 54 -5.56 -5.18 -3.02
N TYR A 55 -4.61 -5.64 -2.21
CA TYR A 55 -3.65 -4.79 -1.55
C TYR A 55 -2.84 -3.92 -2.53
N SER A 56 -2.85 -2.60 -2.30
CA SER A 56 -2.03 -1.65 -3.03
C SER A 56 -2.03 -0.30 -2.31
N THR A 57 -0.88 0.36 -2.29
CA THR A 57 -0.70 1.66 -1.62
C THR A 57 -0.03 2.66 -2.55
N LEU A 58 -0.58 3.86 -2.63
CA LEU A 58 0.06 5.00 -3.29
C LEU A 58 0.76 5.87 -2.24
N VAL A 59 2.00 6.27 -2.52
CA VAL A 59 2.74 7.29 -1.77
C VAL A 59 3.01 8.48 -2.68
N GLU A 60 2.53 9.65 -2.31
CA GLU A 60 2.84 10.93 -2.95
C GLU A 60 3.82 11.69 -2.04
N ALA A 61 5.02 11.99 -2.53
CA ALA A 61 6.05 12.72 -1.79
C ALA A 61 6.71 13.76 -2.70
N GLY A 62 6.44 15.04 -2.45
CA GLY A 62 6.80 16.12 -3.36
C GLY A 62 6.21 15.91 -4.75
N ASN A 63 7.07 15.81 -5.77
CA ASN A 63 6.67 15.53 -7.15
C ASN A 63 6.65 14.03 -7.50
N GLN A 64 7.00 13.14 -6.56
CA GLN A 64 7.03 11.70 -6.78
C GLN A 64 5.69 11.06 -6.43
N LYS A 65 5.26 10.12 -7.26
CA LYS A 65 4.11 9.23 -7.07
C LYS A 65 4.60 7.80 -7.21
N LEU A 66 4.56 7.07 -6.12
CA LEU A 66 5.12 5.72 -5.98
C LEU A 66 3.99 4.76 -5.62
N VAL A 67 3.86 3.65 -6.35
CA VAL A 67 2.85 2.63 -6.06
C VAL A 67 3.52 1.36 -5.55
N PHE A 68 3.03 0.84 -4.44
CA PHE A 68 3.49 -0.37 -3.79
C PHE A 68 2.41 -1.43 -3.89
N ASP A 69 2.75 -2.54 -4.53
CA ASP A 69 1.88 -3.66 -4.92
C ASP A 69 0.70 -3.31 -5.82
N PHE A 70 0.18 -4.36 -6.47
CA PHE A 70 -0.77 -4.27 -7.58
C PHE A 70 -1.92 -5.25 -7.39
N GLY A 71 -2.61 -5.13 -6.26
CA GLY A 71 -3.83 -5.89 -6.05
C GLY A 71 -4.94 -5.52 -7.02
N ARG A 72 -5.89 -6.46 -7.15
CA ARG A 72 -7.02 -6.33 -8.08
C ARG A 72 -7.75 -4.99 -7.89
N SER A 73 -8.03 -4.31 -9.01
CA SER A 73 -8.78 -3.04 -9.08
C SER A 73 -8.07 -1.81 -8.47
N ALA A 74 -6.80 -1.90 -8.07
CA ALA A 74 -6.06 -0.74 -7.57
C ALA A 74 -5.85 0.35 -8.65
N SER A 75 -5.78 -0.02 -9.93
CA SER A 75 -5.82 0.91 -11.06
C SER A 75 -7.13 1.72 -11.05
N THR A 76 -8.29 1.10 -10.87
CA THR A 76 -9.58 1.82 -10.77
C THR A 76 -9.60 2.78 -9.58
N ARG A 77 -8.88 2.46 -8.51
CA ARG A 77 -8.79 3.30 -7.30
C ARG A 77 -7.98 4.57 -7.55
N LEU A 78 -6.92 4.50 -8.37
CA LEU A 78 -6.21 5.69 -8.84
C LEU A 78 -7.10 6.62 -9.68
N TRP A 79 -7.96 6.06 -10.54
CA TRP A 79 -8.96 6.85 -11.26
C TRP A 79 -9.89 7.59 -10.30
N GLN A 80 -10.38 6.93 -9.26
CA GLN A 80 -11.24 7.56 -8.25
C GLN A 80 -10.54 8.66 -7.45
N LEU A 81 -9.21 8.58 -7.30
CA LEU A 81 -8.40 9.65 -6.73
C LEU A 81 -8.05 10.75 -7.74
N HIS A 82 -8.49 10.63 -9.00
CA HIS A 82 -8.13 11.53 -10.10
C HIS A 82 -6.61 11.60 -10.35
N ILE A 83 -5.91 10.49 -10.13
CA ILE A 83 -4.47 10.37 -10.34
C ILE A 83 -4.24 9.54 -11.61
N PRO A 84 -3.79 10.16 -12.72
CA PRO A 84 -3.51 9.42 -13.94
C PRO A 84 -2.38 8.40 -13.74
N LEU A 85 -2.59 7.17 -14.19
CA LEU A 85 -1.59 6.10 -14.17
C LEU A 85 -0.29 6.49 -14.88
N GLY A 86 -0.36 7.24 -15.99
CA GLY A 86 0.85 7.68 -16.68
C GLY A 86 1.67 8.75 -15.96
N ARG A 87 1.21 9.20 -14.78
CA ARG A 87 1.92 10.15 -13.90
C ARG A 87 2.57 9.47 -12.70
N ILE A 88 2.50 8.14 -12.59
CA ILE A 88 3.22 7.38 -11.57
C ILE A 88 4.68 7.25 -11.98
N ASN A 89 5.59 7.55 -11.05
CA ASN A 89 7.02 7.65 -11.30
C ASN A 89 7.74 6.29 -11.21
N ALA A 90 7.37 5.48 -10.23
CA ALA A 90 7.97 4.17 -9.99
C ALA A 90 6.99 3.25 -9.27
N PHE A 91 7.22 1.95 -9.44
CA PHE A 91 6.37 0.92 -8.89
C PHE A 91 7.18 -0.15 -8.17
N PHE A 92 6.65 -0.70 -7.09
CA PHE A 92 7.38 -1.54 -6.14
C PHE A 92 6.58 -2.80 -5.80
N LEU A 93 7.21 -3.97 -5.88
CA LEU A 93 6.65 -5.25 -5.45
C LEU A 93 7.18 -5.62 -4.07
N THR A 94 6.30 -6.01 -3.16
CA THR A 94 6.73 -6.63 -1.89
C THR A 94 7.13 -8.09 -2.11
N HIS A 95 6.31 -8.85 -2.85
CA HIS A 95 6.52 -10.26 -3.17
C HIS A 95 5.60 -10.71 -4.33
N PHE A 96 5.62 -12.00 -4.65
CA PHE A 96 5.00 -12.55 -5.87
C PHE A 96 3.66 -13.28 -5.68
N HIS A 97 2.96 -13.10 -4.55
CA HIS A 97 1.59 -13.62 -4.48
C HIS A 97 0.67 -12.89 -5.46
N SER A 98 -0.37 -13.60 -5.91
CA SER A 98 -1.25 -13.12 -6.98
C SER A 98 -2.04 -11.89 -6.57
N ASP A 99 -2.41 -11.75 -5.30
CA ASP A 99 -3.11 -10.57 -4.77
C ASP A 99 -2.25 -9.32 -4.66
N HIS A 100 -0.94 -9.44 -4.88
CA HIS A 100 0.00 -8.31 -5.00
C HIS A 100 0.44 -8.06 -6.45
N THR A 101 0.19 -8.98 -7.38
CA THR A 101 0.73 -8.94 -8.75
C THR A 101 -0.33 -8.95 -9.86
N VAL A 102 -1.54 -9.45 -9.62
CA VAL A 102 -2.56 -9.67 -10.67
C VAL A 102 -3.01 -8.38 -11.35
N GLY A 103 -2.91 -7.24 -10.67
CA GLY A 103 -3.20 -5.92 -11.23
C GLY A 103 -2.02 -5.28 -11.97
N LEU A 104 -0.80 -5.81 -11.85
CA LEU A 104 0.38 -5.25 -12.51
C LEU A 104 0.21 -5.11 -14.04
N PRO A 105 -0.33 -6.10 -14.78
CA PRO A 105 -0.59 -5.93 -16.21
C PRO A 105 -1.53 -4.77 -16.53
N ASP A 106 -2.52 -4.49 -15.67
CA ASP A 106 -3.45 -3.39 -15.85
C ASP A 106 -2.75 -2.03 -15.63
N PHE A 107 -1.97 -1.88 -14.55
CA PHE A 107 -1.15 -0.68 -14.33
C PHE A 107 -0.19 -0.41 -15.50
N TRP A 108 0.42 -1.48 -16.01
CA TRP A 108 1.36 -1.43 -17.11
C TRP A 108 0.65 -1.05 -18.41
N LEU A 109 -0.31 -1.83 -18.89
CA LEU A 109 -0.93 -1.63 -20.20
C LEU A 109 -1.84 -0.39 -20.21
N THR A 110 -2.68 -0.21 -19.19
CA THR A 110 -3.57 0.97 -19.10
C THR A 110 -2.77 2.26 -18.94
N GLY A 111 -1.67 2.24 -18.19
CA GLY A 111 -0.77 3.38 -18.06
C GLY A 111 -0.08 3.79 -19.37
N TRP A 112 0.09 2.85 -20.30
CA TRP A 112 0.69 3.07 -21.62
C TRP A 112 -0.28 3.70 -22.63
N LEU A 113 -1.59 3.48 -22.48
CA LEU A 113 -2.59 3.94 -23.46
C LEU A 113 -2.59 5.48 -23.64
N GLN A 114 -2.97 5.93 -24.84
CA GLN A 114 -3.03 7.34 -25.24
C GLN A 114 -4.03 8.27 -24.49
N PRO A 115 -5.17 7.80 -23.94
CA PRO A 115 -6.09 8.66 -23.18
C PRO A 115 -5.43 9.28 -21.94
N ALA A 116 -5.93 10.44 -21.50
CA ALA A 116 -5.31 11.25 -20.45
C ALA A 116 -5.03 10.53 -19.12
N TYR A 117 -5.74 9.44 -18.84
CA TYR A 117 -5.50 8.59 -17.68
C TYR A 117 -4.21 7.77 -17.76
N GLY A 118 -3.85 7.31 -18.97
CA GLY A 118 -2.56 6.71 -19.28
C GLY A 118 -1.53 7.78 -19.63
N ARG A 119 -0.98 7.72 -20.84
CA ARG A 119 0.06 8.61 -21.42
C ARG A 119 1.43 8.49 -20.77
N ARG A 120 1.78 7.32 -20.25
CA ARG A 120 3.18 7.07 -19.89
C ARG A 120 4.03 7.06 -21.17
N THR A 121 5.05 7.90 -21.22
CA THR A 121 5.95 8.06 -22.38
C THR A 121 7.35 7.51 -22.16
N SER A 122 7.61 6.93 -20.98
CA SER A 122 8.89 6.34 -20.59
C SER A 122 8.67 4.92 -20.08
N PRO A 123 9.72 4.09 -20.02
CA PRO A 123 9.61 2.76 -19.45
C PRO A 123 9.00 2.79 -18.04
N MET A 124 8.20 1.78 -17.72
CA MET A 124 7.70 1.52 -16.38
C MET A 124 8.87 1.07 -15.50
N LYS A 125 9.30 1.90 -14.54
CA LYS A 125 10.30 1.52 -13.54
C LYS A 125 9.66 0.60 -12.50
N LEU A 126 10.07 -0.66 -12.48
CA LEU A 126 9.53 -1.69 -11.60
C LEU A 126 10.63 -2.26 -10.72
N TYR A 127 10.50 -2.05 -9.41
CA TYR A 127 11.45 -2.53 -8.41
C TYR A 127 10.81 -3.64 -7.60
N GLY A 128 11.58 -4.65 -7.23
CA GLY A 128 11.06 -5.72 -6.40
C GLY A 128 12.12 -6.77 -6.11
N PRO A 129 11.76 -7.82 -5.37
CA PRO A 129 12.68 -8.91 -5.11
C PRO A 129 13.22 -9.60 -6.37
N THR A 130 14.28 -10.40 -6.22
CA THR A 130 14.75 -11.32 -7.27
C THR A 130 13.60 -12.12 -7.90
N GLY A 131 13.49 -12.08 -9.22
CA GLY A 131 12.36 -12.61 -10.00
C GLY A 131 11.45 -11.55 -10.61
N THR A 132 11.67 -10.26 -10.30
CA THR A 132 10.91 -9.13 -10.85
C THR A 132 11.18 -8.97 -12.34
N GLU A 133 12.43 -9.13 -12.79
CA GLU A 133 12.79 -9.14 -14.21
C GLU A 133 12.13 -10.30 -14.96
N ALA A 134 12.10 -11.50 -14.36
CA ALA A 134 11.47 -12.67 -14.95
C ALA A 134 9.94 -12.48 -15.09
N LEU A 135 9.29 -11.90 -14.09
CA LEU A 135 7.88 -11.53 -14.15
C LEU A 135 7.62 -10.52 -15.29
N ALA A 136 8.44 -9.47 -15.39
CA ALA A 136 8.31 -8.46 -16.43
C ALA A 136 8.45 -9.05 -17.85
N GLN A 137 9.43 -9.93 -18.06
CA GLN A 137 9.60 -10.66 -19.33
C GLN A 137 8.39 -11.55 -19.65
N GLY A 138 7.87 -12.26 -18.65
CA GLY A 138 6.66 -13.07 -18.79
C GLY A 138 5.43 -12.25 -19.18
N LEU A 139 5.26 -11.06 -18.61
CA LEU A 139 4.18 -10.13 -18.99
C LEU A 139 4.35 -9.63 -20.42
N GLN A 140 5.56 -9.25 -20.83
CA GLN A 140 5.85 -8.87 -22.21
C GLN A 140 5.49 -9.98 -23.21
N GLN A 141 5.79 -11.23 -22.87
CA GLN A 141 5.40 -12.37 -23.70
C GLN A 141 3.88 -12.58 -23.72
N ALA A 142 3.23 -12.52 -22.56
CA ALA A 142 1.79 -12.76 -22.43
C ALA A 142 0.94 -11.75 -23.22
N TYR A 143 1.40 -10.50 -23.34
CA TYR A 143 0.67 -9.42 -23.99
C TYR A 143 1.26 -8.98 -25.35
N ALA A 144 2.20 -9.75 -25.91
CA ALA A 144 2.88 -9.39 -27.16
C ALA A 144 1.93 -9.10 -28.33
N THR A 145 0.83 -9.85 -28.46
CA THR A 145 -0.16 -9.64 -29.52
C THR A 145 -0.95 -8.34 -29.35
N ASP A 146 -1.33 -7.98 -28.12
CA ASP A 146 -2.00 -6.70 -27.83
C ASP A 146 -1.08 -5.53 -28.16
N ILE A 147 0.17 -5.59 -27.67
CA ILE A 147 1.20 -4.58 -27.94
C ILE A 147 1.41 -4.39 -29.43
N ALA A 148 1.63 -5.47 -30.19
CA ALA A 148 1.83 -5.41 -31.63
C ALA A 148 0.62 -4.81 -32.37
N THR A 149 -0.60 -5.12 -31.92
CA THR A 149 -1.83 -4.60 -32.50
C THR A 149 -1.94 -3.09 -32.28
N ARG A 150 -1.74 -2.62 -31.04
CA ARG A 150 -1.84 -1.18 -30.70
C ARG A 150 -0.77 -0.34 -31.37
N VAL A 151 0.45 -0.86 -31.50
CA VAL A 151 1.53 -0.16 -32.21
C VAL A 151 1.18 -0.01 -33.69
N LYS A 152 0.67 -1.08 -34.31
CA LYS A 152 0.37 -1.09 -35.75
C LYS A 152 -0.89 -0.30 -36.09
N ASP A 153 -1.95 -0.41 -35.30
CA ASP A 153 -3.27 0.14 -35.59
C ASP A 153 -3.48 1.55 -35.00
N GLU A 154 -3.00 1.77 -33.77
CA GLU A 154 -3.22 3.02 -33.03
C GLU A 154 -1.99 3.95 -33.05
N GLY A 155 -0.83 3.47 -33.50
CA GLY A 155 0.42 4.23 -33.50
C GLY A 155 0.96 4.50 -32.08
N THR A 156 0.59 3.70 -31.08
CA THR A 156 1.01 3.93 -29.70
C THR A 156 2.53 3.70 -29.55
N PRO A 157 3.31 4.68 -29.04
CA PRO A 157 4.77 4.57 -28.97
C PRO A 157 5.28 3.45 -28.06
N MET A 158 6.32 2.74 -28.49
CA MET A 158 6.87 1.60 -27.72
C MET A 158 7.49 1.99 -26.38
N ASP A 159 8.03 3.21 -26.25
CA ASP A 159 8.78 3.62 -25.05
C ASP A 159 7.96 3.49 -23.76
N GLY A 160 6.65 3.78 -23.81
CA GLY A 160 5.75 3.73 -22.65
C GLY A 160 5.34 2.31 -22.20
N VAL A 161 5.55 1.30 -23.06
CA VAL A 161 5.24 -0.12 -22.77
C VAL A 161 6.45 -0.92 -22.37
N MET A 162 7.66 -0.37 -22.49
CA MET A 162 8.84 -1.03 -21.95
C MET A 162 8.73 -1.10 -20.42
N ILE A 163 9.18 -2.22 -19.84
CA ILE A 163 9.34 -2.36 -18.39
C ILE A 163 10.83 -2.33 -18.09
N GLN A 164 11.26 -1.35 -17.31
CA GLN A 164 12.59 -1.30 -16.73
C GLN A 164 12.50 -1.96 -15.34
N ALA A 165 12.64 -3.28 -15.32
CA ALA A 165 12.57 -4.07 -14.10
C ALA A 165 13.93 -4.12 -13.40
N HIS A 166 13.90 -4.16 -12.07
CA HIS A 166 15.07 -4.22 -11.20
C HIS A 166 14.87 -5.32 -10.15
N ASP A 167 15.73 -6.33 -10.19
CA ASP A 167 15.84 -7.33 -9.13
C ASP A 167 16.67 -6.76 -7.97
N GLU A 168 15.97 -6.37 -6.91
CA GLU A 168 16.54 -5.70 -5.74
C GLU A 168 16.83 -6.65 -4.58
N THR A 169 17.69 -6.18 -3.69
CA THR A 169 17.93 -6.76 -2.36
C THR A 169 17.67 -5.71 -1.29
N ALA A 170 17.69 -6.09 -0.01
CA ALA A 170 17.52 -5.13 1.07
C ALA A 170 18.56 -4.00 1.00
N GLY A 171 18.11 -2.75 1.05
CA GLY A 171 18.96 -1.57 0.81
C GLY A 171 18.19 -0.40 0.20
N LEU A 172 18.92 0.65 -0.21
CA LEU A 172 18.35 1.78 -0.95
C LEU A 172 18.06 1.35 -2.40
N VAL A 173 16.79 1.38 -2.79
CA VAL A 173 16.33 0.93 -4.12
C VAL A 173 15.84 2.08 -5.01
N TYR A 174 15.54 3.24 -4.42
CA TYR A 174 15.09 4.43 -5.14
C TYR A 174 15.55 5.70 -4.42
N ASP A 175 16.14 6.64 -5.16
CA ASP A 175 16.61 7.93 -4.66
C ASP A 175 16.42 9.02 -5.75
N GLU A 176 15.23 9.60 -5.80
CA GLU A 176 14.90 10.66 -6.76
C GLU A 176 13.96 11.69 -6.11
N GLY A 177 14.06 12.97 -6.52
CA GLY A 177 13.17 14.02 -6.03
C GLY A 177 13.25 14.28 -4.52
N GLY A 178 14.34 13.89 -3.86
CA GLY A 178 14.51 13.95 -2.41
C GLY A 178 13.79 12.84 -1.64
N VAL A 179 13.16 11.90 -2.35
CA VAL A 179 12.50 10.72 -1.78
C VAL A 179 13.47 9.55 -1.82
N ARG A 180 13.69 8.91 -0.67
CA ARG A 180 14.48 7.68 -0.58
C ARG A 180 13.58 6.51 -0.20
N VAL A 181 13.66 5.42 -0.94
CA VAL A 181 12.95 4.17 -0.63
C VAL A 181 13.97 3.08 -0.33
N TYR A 182 13.84 2.48 0.85
CA TYR A 182 14.64 1.36 1.28
C TYR A 182 13.77 0.09 1.32
N ALA A 183 14.21 -0.95 0.62
CA ALA A 183 13.67 -2.29 0.80
C ALA A 183 14.31 -2.96 2.02
N PHE A 184 13.55 -3.77 2.74
CA PHE A 184 14.07 -4.61 3.81
C PHE A 184 13.34 -5.95 3.87
N ASP A 185 14.03 -7.01 4.32
CA ASP A 185 13.42 -8.34 4.43
C ASP A 185 12.39 -8.37 5.56
N ASN A 186 11.14 -8.69 5.22
CA ASN A 186 10.11 -8.99 6.21
C ASN A 186 10.03 -10.52 6.48
N ASP A 187 9.08 -10.97 7.30
CA ASP A 187 8.89 -12.41 7.55
C ASP A 187 7.51 -12.89 7.10
N HIS A 188 7.38 -13.17 5.80
CA HIS A 188 6.16 -13.77 5.24
C HIS A 188 6.15 -15.31 5.26
N GLY A 189 6.90 -15.94 6.16
CA GLY A 189 7.00 -17.40 6.23
C GLY A 189 8.20 -17.97 5.48
N VAL A 190 8.49 -19.24 5.76
CA VAL A 190 9.75 -19.88 5.30
C VAL A 190 9.80 -20.13 3.80
N ASN A 191 8.64 -20.29 3.16
CA ASN A 191 8.52 -20.64 1.75
C ASN A 191 8.25 -19.43 0.85
N ILE A 192 8.04 -18.24 1.43
CA ILE A 192 7.68 -17.03 0.68
C ILE A 192 8.83 -16.04 0.87
N LYS A 193 9.93 -16.35 0.19
CA LYS A 193 11.15 -15.56 0.20
C LYS A 193 11.68 -15.42 -1.23
N PRO A 194 12.25 -14.26 -1.58
CA PRO A 194 12.28 -13.02 -0.80
C PRO A 194 10.89 -12.36 -0.65
N SER A 195 10.73 -11.57 0.42
CA SER A 195 9.53 -10.77 0.70
C SER A 195 9.95 -9.49 1.42
N PHE A 196 9.49 -8.35 0.93
CA PHE A 196 9.94 -7.04 1.38
C PHE A 196 8.88 -6.24 2.13
N GLY A 197 9.35 -5.47 3.11
CA GLY A 197 8.74 -4.22 3.48
C GLY A 197 9.52 -3.03 2.88
N TYR A 198 8.91 -1.85 2.93
CA TYR A 198 9.50 -0.62 2.38
C TYR A 198 9.50 0.51 3.41
N ARG A 199 10.64 1.17 3.56
CA ARG A 199 10.79 2.40 4.35
C ARG A 199 10.99 3.58 3.39
N ILE A 200 10.08 4.54 3.45
CA ILE A 200 10.06 5.72 2.58
C ILE A 200 10.40 6.94 3.43
N GLU A 201 11.47 7.65 3.05
CA GLU A 201 11.92 8.86 3.72
C GLU A 201 11.77 10.08 2.81
N TYR A 202 11.21 11.15 3.35
CA TYR A 202 11.08 12.43 2.65
C TYR A 202 11.06 13.60 3.65
N GLN A 203 11.94 14.58 3.43
CA GLN A 203 12.06 15.79 4.27
C GLN A 203 12.10 15.52 5.80
N GLY A 204 12.81 14.45 6.21
CA GLY A 204 12.94 14.09 7.63
C GLY A 204 11.77 13.30 8.23
N HIS A 205 10.72 13.06 7.44
CA HIS A 205 9.59 12.20 7.80
C HIS A 205 9.75 10.81 7.21
N VAL A 206 9.08 9.84 7.83
CA VAL A 206 9.22 8.42 7.52
C VAL A 206 7.86 7.73 7.50
N VAL A 207 7.60 7.02 6.41
CA VAL A 207 6.51 6.05 6.27
C VAL A 207 7.11 4.65 6.14
N VAL A 208 6.53 3.66 6.82
CA VAL A 208 6.88 2.25 6.62
C VAL A 208 5.67 1.46 6.15
N LEU A 209 5.85 0.66 5.11
CA LEU A 209 4.92 -0.35 4.65
C LEU A 209 5.50 -1.71 5.01
N SER A 210 4.80 -2.51 5.81
CA SER A 210 5.34 -3.80 6.28
C SER A 210 5.48 -4.84 5.17
N GLY A 211 4.67 -4.72 4.11
CA GLY A 211 4.31 -5.86 3.26
C GLY A 211 3.55 -6.92 4.05
N ASP A 212 3.35 -8.09 3.45
CA ASP A 212 2.80 -9.23 4.16
C ASP A 212 3.85 -9.85 5.07
N THR A 213 3.54 -9.96 6.36
CA THR A 213 4.51 -10.42 7.34
C THR A 213 3.81 -10.97 8.58
N ARG A 214 4.44 -11.97 9.22
CA ARG A 214 4.27 -12.26 10.64
C ARG A 214 4.95 -11.19 11.50
N TYR A 215 5.01 -11.41 12.82
CA TYR A 215 5.96 -10.69 13.65
C TYR A 215 7.38 -10.77 13.04
N SER A 216 7.95 -9.61 12.73
CA SER A 216 9.30 -9.48 12.17
C SER A 216 10.11 -8.48 12.98
N PRO A 217 11.26 -8.88 13.57
CA PRO A 217 12.18 -7.94 14.22
C PRO A 217 12.71 -6.86 13.27
N GLU A 218 12.84 -7.15 11.98
CA GLU A 218 13.30 -6.16 11.00
C GLU A 218 12.22 -5.10 10.77
N VAL A 219 10.93 -5.49 10.68
CA VAL A 219 9.82 -4.52 10.64
C VAL A 219 9.85 -3.62 11.88
N VAL A 220 10.08 -4.19 13.07
CA VAL A 220 10.20 -3.41 14.31
C VAL A 220 11.34 -2.40 14.26
N LYS A 221 12.51 -2.83 13.78
CA LYS A 221 13.69 -1.97 13.63
C LYS A 221 13.41 -0.80 12.66
N GLN A 222 12.80 -1.10 11.51
CA GLN A 222 12.55 -0.12 10.46
C GLN A 222 11.43 0.85 10.79
N ALA A 223 10.42 0.41 11.55
CA ALA A 223 9.24 1.21 11.91
C ALA A 223 9.36 1.93 13.27
N LYS A 224 10.51 1.88 13.94
CA LYS A 224 10.66 2.52 15.25
C LYS A 224 10.54 4.05 15.16
N GLY A 225 9.52 4.60 15.82
CA GLY A 225 9.28 6.04 15.96
C GLY A 225 8.87 6.75 14.67
N VAL A 226 8.44 6.03 13.64
CA VAL A 226 8.07 6.61 12.33
C VAL A 226 6.77 7.41 12.40
N ASP A 227 6.51 8.23 11.38
CA ASP A 227 5.26 8.99 11.30
C ASP A 227 4.07 8.04 11.08
N LEU A 228 4.13 7.23 10.02
CA LEU A 228 3.06 6.29 9.66
C LEU A 228 3.62 4.88 9.46
N LEU A 229 2.99 3.90 10.10
CA LEU A 229 3.20 2.47 9.83
C LEU A 229 1.94 1.88 9.20
N VAL A 230 2.03 1.48 7.93
CA VAL A 230 1.02 0.65 7.25
C VAL A 230 1.39 -0.81 7.46
N HIS A 231 0.54 -1.56 8.15
CA HIS A 231 0.85 -2.93 8.58
C HIS A 231 -0.24 -3.93 8.15
N CYS A 232 0.15 -5.13 7.70
CA CYS A 232 -0.80 -6.21 7.42
C CYS A 232 -1.46 -6.74 8.70
N VAL A 233 -2.68 -7.25 8.64
CA VAL A 233 -3.29 -7.96 9.78
C VAL A 233 -4.28 -9.00 9.31
N SER A 234 -4.24 -10.18 9.91
CA SER A 234 -5.17 -11.27 9.60
C SER A 234 -5.72 -11.88 10.86
N LEU A 235 -7.03 -12.13 10.87
CA LEU A 235 -7.71 -12.85 11.93
C LEU A 235 -8.47 -14.04 11.34
N THR A 236 -8.28 -15.20 11.95
CA THR A 236 -8.97 -16.45 11.59
C THR A 236 -9.73 -16.94 12.80
N SER A 237 -11.00 -17.32 12.63
CA SER A 237 -11.82 -17.85 13.72
C SER A 237 -11.30 -19.21 14.22
N ASP A 238 -11.45 -19.47 15.52
CA ASP A 238 -11.08 -20.76 16.11
C ASP A 238 -11.82 -21.93 15.45
N ALA A 239 -13.11 -21.74 15.15
CA ALA A 239 -13.92 -22.74 14.46
C ALA A 239 -13.34 -23.09 13.08
N LEU A 240 -12.84 -22.10 12.33
CA LEU A 240 -12.23 -22.34 11.02
C LEU A 240 -10.86 -23.01 11.15
N LEU A 241 -10.03 -22.61 12.13
CA LEU A 241 -8.75 -23.25 12.40
C LEU A 241 -8.91 -24.73 12.81
N GLN A 242 -9.99 -25.06 13.51
CA GLN A 242 -10.32 -26.43 13.92
C GLN A 242 -10.87 -27.26 12.76
N SER A 243 -11.79 -26.70 11.98
CA SER A 243 -12.49 -27.41 10.89
C SER A 243 -11.66 -27.54 9.61
N ASN A 244 -10.71 -26.63 9.36
CA ASN A 244 -9.88 -26.65 8.16
C ASN A 244 -8.39 -26.42 8.49
N PRO A 245 -7.60 -27.51 8.65
CA PRO A 245 -6.18 -27.41 8.94
C PRO A 245 -5.35 -26.62 7.93
N ALA A 246 -5.80 -26.46 6.68
CA ALA A 246 -5.10 -25.67 5.67
C ALA A 246 -4.99 -24.18 6.07
N TYR A 247 -5.96 -23.67 6.84
CA TYR A 247 -5.93 -22.29 7.36
C TYR A 247 -4.84 -22.07 8.43
N LYS A 248 -4.25 -23.13 9.00
CA LYS A 248 -3.10 -22.99 9.91
C LYS A 248 -1.87 -22.43 9.19
N ALA A 249 -1.67 -22.80 7.93
CA ALA A 249 -0.57 -22.26 7.13
C ALA A 249 -0.79 -20.76 6.86
N ILE A 250 -2.00 -20.37 6.45
CA ILE A 250 -2.37 -18.97 6.21
C ILE A 250 -2.22 -18.14 7.50
N PHE A 251 -2.71 -18.65 8.63
CA PHE A 251 -2.54 -18.04 9.95
C PHE A 251 -1.05 -17.86 10.31
N GLY A 252 -0.20 -18.80 9.90
CA GLY A 252 1.23 -18.79 10.14
C GLY A 252 2.06 -17.95 9.16
N HIS A 253 1.46 -17.20 8.23
CA HIS A 253 2.18 -16.35 7.27
C HIS A 253 1.92 -14.85 7.44
N LEU A 254 0.88 -14.47 8.19
CA LEU A 254 0.46 -13.08 8.39
C LEU A 254 0.36 -12.76 9.88
N SER A 255 0.50 -11.48 10.21
CA SER A 255 0.43 -11.02 11.59
C SER A 255 -0.98 -11.14 12.14
N SER A 256 -1.11 -11.85 13.26
CA SER A 256 -2.32 -11.83 14.08
C SER A 256 -2.53 -10.44 14.70
N PRO A 257 -3.73 -10.11 15.22
CA PRO A 257 -3.92 -8.87 15.98
C PRO A 257 -2.98 -8.74 17.19
N LEU A 258 -2.60 -9.86 17.82
CA LEU A 258 -1.64 -9.88 18.92
C LEU A 258 -0.20 -9.58 18.47
N ASP A 259 0.23 -10.17 17.35
CA ASP A 259 1.53 -9.88 16.75
C ASP A 259 1.62 -8.44 16.28
N ALA A 260 0.56 -7.96 15.61
CA ALA A 260 0.45 -6.58 15.18
C ALA A 260 0.53 -5.62 16.39
N ALA A 261 -0.24 -5.86 17.45
CA ALA A 261 -0.17 -5.05 18.66
C ALA A 261 1.23 -5.09 19.31
N ARG A 262 1.92 -6.23 19.26
CA ARG A 262 3.31 -6.34 19.70
C ARG A 262 4.24 -5.44 18.88
N VAL A 263 4.16 -5.50 17.55
CA VAL A 263 4.92 -4.60 16.66
C VAL A 263 4.63 -3.15 17.01
N LEU A 264 3.36 -2.77 17.19
CA LEU A 264 2.98 -1.38 17.50
C LEU A 264 3.52 -0.90 18.86
N ARG A 265 3.53 -1.77 19.88
CA ARG A 265 4.13 -1.45 21.19
C ARG A 265 5.63 -1.21 21.11
N GLU A 266 6.34 -2.01 20.32
CA GLU A 266 7.80 -1.95 20.18
C GLU A 266 8.24 -0.79 19.28
N THR A 267 7.43 -0.45 18.27
CA THR A 267 7.73 0.59 17.27
C THR A 267 7.26 1.98 17.69
N ARG A 268 6.11 2.10 18.37
CA ARG A 268 5.49 3.39 18.77
C ARG A 268 5.42 4.40 17.61
N PRO A 269 4.80 4.07 16.46
CA PRO A 269 4.63 5.03 15.38
C PRO A 269 3.71 6.17 15.83
N THR A 270 3.80 7.33 15.15
CA THR A 270 2.87 8.44 15.41
C THR A 270 1.44 8.04 15.05
N LEU A 271 1.25 7.24 14.00
CA LEU A 271 0.00 6.54 13.68
C LEU A 271 0.30 5.18 13.05
N ALA A 272 -0.46 4.15 13.44
CA ALA A 272 -0.52 2.90 12.72
C ALA A 272 -1.81 2.81 11.89
N VAL A 273 -1.74 2.20 10.71
CA VAL A 273 -2.92 1.85 9.94
C VAL A 273 -2.82 0.40 9.48
N PHE A 274 -3.90 -0.34 9.68
CA PHE A 274 -4.02 -1.70 9.16
C PHE A 274 -4.48 -1.69 7.71
N SER A 275 -3.74 -2.37 6.85
CA SER A 275 -4.12 -2.71 5.49
C SER A 275 -3.88 -4.23 5.31
N HIS A 276 -4.10 -4.79 4.11
CA HIS A 276 -4.10 -6.23 3.87
C HIS A 276 -4.85 -6.99 4.98
N ILE A 277 -6.16 -6.78 5.04
CA ILE A 277 -6.99 -7.20 6.16
C ILE A 277 -7.63 -8.56 5.87
N GLY A 278 -7.02 -9.61 6.41
CA GLY A 278 -7.53 -10.98 6.35
C GLY A 278 -8.63 -11.22 7.39
N LEU A 279 -9.83 -11.55 6.93
CA LEU A 279 -10.96 -11.96 7.77
C LEU A 279 -11.39 -13.36 7.34
N ASN A 280 -11.03 -14.35 8.15
CA ASN A 280 -11.22 -15.75 7.80
C ASN A 280 -12.18 -16.43 8.79
N GLY A 281 -13.34 -16.87 8.31
CA GLY A 281 -14.41 -17.41 9.14
C GLY A 281 -15.31 -16.30 9.72
N GLU A 282 -16.06 -16.63 10.77
CA GLU A 282 -16.99 -15.70 11.43
C GLU A 282 -16.25 -14.69 12.33
N VAL A 283 -15.53 -13.76 11.70
CA VAL A 283 -14.79 -12.67 12.37
C VAL A 283 -14.96 -11.35 11.61
N SER A 284 -14.74 -10.24 12.31
CA SER A 284 -14.92 -8.90 11.78
C SER A 284 -13.72 -7.99 12.06
N VAL A 285 -13.69 -6.83 11.40
CA VAL A 285 -12.73 -5.76 11.71
C VAL A 285 -12.87 -5.25 13.15
N ALA A 286 -14.06 -5.35 13.75
CA ALA A 286 -14.28 -4.95 15.14
C ALA A 286 -13.54 -5.90 16.10
N ASP A 287 -13.45 -7.19 15.76
CA ASP A 287 -12.71 -8.17 16.54
C ASP A 287 -11.20 -7.90 16.49
N ILE A 288 -10.68 -7.55 15.31
CA ILE A 288 -9.29 -7.09 15.16
C ILE A 288 -9.04 -5.87 16.04
N ALA A 289 -9.87 -4.82 15.91
CA ALA A 289 -9.72 -3.59 16.66
C ALA A 289 -9.74 -3.83 18.18
N LYS A 290 -10.67 -4.67 18.66
CA LYS A 290 -10.78 -5.06 20.07
C LYS A 290 -9.51 -5.76 20.58
N GLN A 291 -8.97 -6.72 19.83
CA GLN A 291 -7.77 -7.45 20.23
C GLN A 291 -6.53 -6.55 20.24
N VAL A 292 -6.39 -5.64 19.26
CA VAL A 292 -5.29 -4.67 19.22
C VAL A 292 -5.42 -3.69 20.39
N GLN A 293 -6.60 -3.13 20.65
CA GLN A 293 -6.84 -2.18 21.76
C GLN A 293 -6.55 -2.78 23.13
N ALA A 294 -6.85 -4.06 23.34
CA ALA A 294 -6.52 -4.75 24.58
C ALA A 294 -5.01 -4.85 24.83
N ASN A 295 -4.18 -4.61 23.81
CA ASN A 295 -2.75 -4.86 23.81
C ASN A 295 -1.91 -3.65 23.35
N TYR A 296 -2.52 -2.56 22.91
CA TYR A 296 -1.83 -1.37 22.43
C TYR A 296 -2.67 -0.13 22.74
N ASP A 297 -2.04 0.85 23.38
CA ASP A 297 -2.65 2.07 23.90
C ASP A 297 -2.40 3.30 22.98
N GLY A 298 -1.60 3.14 21.94
CA GLY A 298 -1.33 4.21 20.97
C GLY A 298 -2.38 4.30 19.86
N PRO A 299 -2.28 5.33 19.00
CA PRO A 299 -3.25 5.56 17.94
C PRO A 299 -3.08 4.54 16.81
N PHE A 300 -4.21 3.99 16.35
CA PHE A 300 -4.27 3.19 15.13
C PHE A 300 -5.60 3.35 14.40
N VAL A 301 -5.63 2.99 13.12
CA VAL A 301 -6.83 2.99 12.26
C VAL A 301 -6.96 1.64 11.55
N ILE A 302 -8.20 1.16 11.38
CA ILE A 302 -8.50 0.08 10.43
C ILE A 302 -8.65 0.73 9.05
N GLY A 303 -7.75 0.43 8.13
CA GLY A 303 -7.76 1.01 6.79
C GLY A 303 -9.00 0.61 6.00
N GLU A 304 -9.46 1.51 5.15
CA GLU A 304 -10.44 1.27 4.09
C GLU A 304 -9.85 1.75 2.76
N ASP A 305 -10.32 1.18 1.66
CA ASP A 305 -9.94 1.66 0.33
C ASP A 305 -10.24 3.16 0.21
N LEU A 306 -9.29 3.90 -0.37
CA LEU A 306 -9.29 5.34 -0.55
C LEU A 306 -9.18 6.17 0.75
N MET A 307 -8.82 5.55 1.89
CA MET A 307 -8.31 6.34 3.02
C MET A 307 -6.97 6.97 2.65
N GLN A 308 -6.81 8.23 3.04
CA GLN A 308 -5.61 9.03 2.79
C GLN A 308 -5.08 9.60 4.10
N PHE A 309 -3.75 9.62 4.22
CA PHE A 309 -2.99 10.03 5.39
C PHE A 309 -1.97 11.08 4.96
N GLU A 310 -2.08 12.32 5.46
CA GLU A 310 -1.12 13.38 5.16
C GLU A 310 -0.21 13.63 6.35
N ILE A 311 1.09 13.50 6.09
CA ILE A 311 2.16 13.77 7.05
C ILE A 311 2.50 15.27 6.93
N PRO A 312 2.39 16.04 8.02
CA PRO A 312 2.62 17.48 7.97
C PRO A 312 4.11 17.80 7.81
N LEU A 313 4.50 18.38 6.67
CA LEU A 313 5.90 18.77 6.40
C LEU A 313 6.29 20.13 7.00
N GLN A 314 5.33 20.92 7.48
CA GLN A 314 5.58 22.26 8.03
C GLN A 314 5.93 22.18 9.52
N ALA A 315 7.02 22.87 9.90
CA ALA A 315 7.41 23.02 11.30
C ALA A 315 6.25 23.58 12.15
N GLY A 316 5.92 22.89 13.24
CA GLY A 316 4.86 23.29 14.18
C GLY A 316 3.47 22.71 13.89
N ARG A 317 3.22 22.11 12.73
CA ARG A 317 2.02 21.28 12.52
C ARG A 317 2.26 19.91 13.13
N GLN A 318 1.38 19.49 14.04
CA GLN A 318 1.46 18.19 14.68
C GLN A 318 0.28 17.30 14.28
N GLY A 319 0.58 16.03 14.05
CA GLY A 319 -0.40 14.98 13.81
C GLY A 319 -0.69 14.72 12.34
N ILE A 320 -1.06 13.48 12.05
CA ILE A 320 -1.39 13.03 10.70
C ILE A 320 -2.86 13.34 10.44
N ALA A 321 -3.14 14.02 9.32
CA ALA A 321 -4.50 14.25 8.86
C ALA A 321 -5.01 13.01 8.14
N VAL A 322 -6.19 12.53 8.53
CA VAL A 322 -6.82 11.35 7.95
C VAL A 322 -8.15 11.73 7.32
N TRP A 323 -8.38 11.30 6.09
CA TRP A 323 -9.69 11.43 5.44
C TRP A 323 -9.98 10.27 4.50
N GLN A 324 -11.25 10.13 4.17
CA GLN A 324 -11.77 9.13 3.24
C GLN A 324 -12.15 9.84 1.94
N ALA A 325 -11.53 9.47 0.82
CA ALA A 325 -12.00 9.98 -0.47
C ALA A 325 -13.37 9.38 -0.80
N THR A 326 -14.27 10.20 -1.31
CA THR A 326 -15.61 9.77 -1.74
C THR A 326 -15.51 9.03 -3.06
N LYS A 327 -16.16 7.87 -3.16
CA LYS A 327 -16.37 7.21 -4.45
C LYS A 327 -17.28 8.12 -5.29
N PRO A 328 -16.90 8.46 -6.54
CA PRO A 328 -17.73 9.28 -7.42
C PRO A 328 -19.10 8.64 -7.69
#